data_AF-A0A2G9HLC8-F1
#
_entry.id   AF-A0A2G9HLC8-F1
#
_cell.length_a   1.000
_cell.length_b   1.000
_cell.length_c   1.000
_cell.angle_alpha   90.00
_cell.angle_beta   90.00
_cell.angle_gamma   90.00
#
_symmetry.space_group_name_H-M   'P 1'
#
loop_
_entity.id
_entity.type
_entity.pdbx_description
1 polymer ?
#
loop_
_entity_poly.entity_id
_entity_poly.type
_entity_poly.pdbx_seq_one_letter_code
_entity_poly.pdbx_strand_id
1 'polypeptide(L)'
;MTYFKGCDGSVLLNSTANSTAEKDAIPNQSLRGFQVIDAVKSDVERSCPGRVSCADILALVARDAVRQINGPSWQVPLGRRDGNVSIANEALANLPPPSFNITQLIASFASKGLNVRDLVVLSGGHTIGVSHCSSFTNRLYNFTGRNDTDPSMDRNYVTALRRRCTPTDRTTIVQMDPGSFNDFDSDYYTIVRKRRGLFQSDAALLNNNDTRSYVLLHSNSSGQSSFFSDFAASMVKMGQIGVLTGSSGEVRRLQVNKSDYYTIVRKRRGLFQSDAALLNNNDTRSYVLLHSNSSGQSSFFSDFAASMVKMGQIGVLTGSAGEIRRVCSVVN
;
A
#
# COMPACT_ATOMS: atom_id res chain seq x y z
N MET A 1 0.68 7.62 1.94
CA MET A 1 0.51 9.02 2.41
C MET A 1 0.89 9.92 1.24
N THR A 2 0.05 10.87 0.86
CA THR A 2 0.36 11.75 -0.26
C THR A 2 1.14 12.98 0.20
N TYR A 3 1.91 13.49 -0.76
CA TYR A 3 3.11 14.29 -0.54
C TYR A 3 2.82 15.80 -0.58
N PHE A 4 1.56 16.23 -0.78
CA PHE A 4 1.21 17.65 -1.00
C PHE A 4 0.52 18.32 0.19
N LYS A 5 -0.70 17.92 0.56
CA LYS A 5 -1.42 18.46 1.75
C LYS A 5 -1.03 17.79 3.06
N GLY A 6 0.02 16.98 3.02
CA GLY A 6 0.50 16.23 4.17
C GLY A 6 -0.31 14.98 4.46
N CYS A 7 -0.24 14.51 5.69
CA CYS A 7 -0.93 13.31 6.15
C CYS A 7 -2.38 13.63 6.53
N ASP A 8 -3.21 14.04 5.56
CA ASP A 8 -4.61 14.45 5.78
C ASP A 8 -5.63 13.48 5.16
N GLY A 9 -5.17 12.38 4.57
CA GLY A 9 -6.05 11.38 3.94
C GLY A 9 -6.70 11.82 2.63
N SER A 10 -6.25 12.92 2.01
CA SER A 10 -6.67 13.41 0.68
C SER A 10 -6.56 12.33 -0.43
N VAL A 11 -5.53 11.48 -0.40
CA VAL A 11 -5.36 10.34 -1.33
C VAL A 11 -6.51 9.33 -1.32
N LEU A 12 -7.26 9.27 -0.22
CA LEU A 12 -8.36 8.30 -0.06
C LEU A 12 -9.63 8.78 -0.79
N LEU A 13 -9.73 10.08 -1.12
CA LEU A 13 -10.88 10.64 -1.82
C LEU A 13 -10.99 10.10 -3.25
N ASN A 14 -12.23 9.91 -3.70
CA ASN A 14 -12.56 9.55 -5.07
C ASN A 14 -12.78 10.81 -5.91
N SER A 15 -12.54 10.70 -7.20
CA SER A 15 -12.93 11.73 -8.16
C SER A 15 -14.44 11.96 -8.15
N THR A 16 -14.84 13.19 -8.45
CA THR A 16 -16.24 13.59 -8.63
C THR A 16 -16.44 14.09 -10.05
N ALA A 17 -17.68 14.37 -10.46
CA ALA A 17 -17.96 14.92 -11.80
C ALA A 17 -17.19 16.23 -12.10
N ASN A 18 -16.85 16.99 -11.05
CA ASN A 18 -16.25 18.32 -11.17
C ASN A 18 -14.77 18.37 -10.74
N SER A 19 -14.18 17.25 -10.29
CA SER A 19 -12.80 17.23 -9.82
C SER A 19 -12.16 15.84 -9.96
N THR A 20 -10.97 15.79 -10.54
CA THR A 20 -10.13 14.59 -10.60
C THR A 20 -9.24 14.52 -9.36
N ALA A 21 -9.45 13.49 -8.53
CA ALA A 21 -8.75 13.26 -7.28
C ALA A 21 -7.32 12.73 -7.48
N GLU A 22 -6.50 12.81 -6.43
CA GLU A 22 -5.14 12.28 -6.39
C GLU A 22 -5.07 10.80 -6.78
N LYS A 23 -6.11 10.02 -6.45
CA LYS A 23 -6.20 8.59 -6.74
C LYS A 23 -6.07 8.26 -8.23
N ASP A 24 -6.50 9.18 -9.11
CA ASP A 24 -6.47 9.00 -10.57
C ASP A 24 -5.22 9.63 -11.22
N ALA A 25 -4.35 10.27 -10.43
CA ALA A 25 -3.06 10.79 -10.91
C ALA A 25 -2.16 9.64 -11.39
N ILE A 26 -1.40 9.86 -12.46
CA ILE A 26 -0.47 8.86 -13.05
C ILE A 26 0.37 8.12 -11.99
N PRO A 27 1.07 8.78 -11.04
CA PRO A 27 1.88 8.08 -10.02
C PRO A 27 1.05 7.26 -9.03
N ASN A 28 -0.25 7.54 -8.88
CA ASN A 28 -1.12 6.88 -7.92
C ASN A 28 -1.97 5.76 -8.53
N GLN A 29 -1.97 5.59 -9.86
CA GLN A 29 -2.67 4.48 -10.53
C GLN A 29 -2.14 3.10 -10.12
N SER A 30 -0.91 3.04 -9.57
CA SER A 30 -0.33 1.83 -8.98
C SER A 30 -0.71 1.60 -7.51
N LEU A 31 -1.38 2.54 -6.84
CA LEU A 31 -1.79 2.37 -5.45
C LEU A 31 -2.87 1.29 -5.32
N ARG A 32 -2.81 0.56 -4.21
CA ARG A 32 -3.73 -0.54 -3.88
C ARG A 32 -3.97 -0.59 -2.38
N GLY A 33 -5.00 -1.33 -1.97
CA GLY A 33 -5.32 -1.51 -0.55
C GLY A 33 -6.30 -0.50 0.03
N PHE A 34 -6.93 0.36 -0.80
CA PHE A 34 -7.98 1.28 -0.35
C PHE A 34 -9.11 0.55 0.39
N GLN A 35 -9.50 -0.62 -0.10
CA GLN A 35 -10.53 -1.46 0.51
C GLN A 35 -10.16 -1.95 1.92
N VAL A 36 -8.86 -2.11 2.21
CA VAL A 36 -8.40 -2.49 3.56
C VAL A 36 -8.58 -1.31 4.51
N ILE A 37 -8.27 -0.09 4.05
CA ILE A 37 -8.50 1.13 4.83
C ILE A 37 -9.98 1.32 5.11
N ASP A 38 -10.85 1.09 4.12
CA ASP A 38 -12.30 1.17 4.28
C ASP A 38 -12.82 0.10 5.27
N ALA A 39 -12.31 -1.12 5.22
CA ALA A 39 -12.67 -2.17 6.17
C ALA A 39 -12.28 -1.80 7.61
N VAL A 40 -11.04 -1.36 7.83
CA VAL A 40 -10.58 -0.90 9.14
C VAL A 40 -11.43 0.28 9.63
N LYS A 41 -11.71 1.25 8.77
CA LYS A 41 -12.55 2.39 9.12
C LYS A 41 -13.98 1.95 9.49
N SER A 42 -14.53 0.94 8.83
CA SER A 42 -15.86 0.41 9.15
C SER A 42 -15.89 -0.19 10.56
N ASP A 43 -14.88 -0.96 10.91
CA ASP A 43 -14.75 -1.62 12.23
C ASP A 43 -14.55 -0.60 13.34
N VAL A 44 -13.73 0.40 13.08
CA VAL A 44 -13.49 1.51 14.00
C VAL A 44 -14.75 2.34 14.20
N GLU A 45 -15.51 2.67 13.14
CA GLU A 45 -16.78 3.40 13.28
C GLU A 45 -17.86 2.61 14.02
N ARG A 46 -17.86 1.27 13.94
CA ARG A 46 -18.75 0.43 14.76
C ARG A 46 -18.42 0.49 16.24
N SER A 47 -17.14 0.66 16.56
CA SER A 47 -16.64 0.64 17.94
C SER A 47 -16.63 2.03 18.59
N CYS A 48 -16.24 3.06 17.83
CA CYS A 48 -16.15 4.45 18.29
C CYS A 48 -16.59 5.44 17.19
N PRO A 49 -17.92 5.60 17.00
CA PRO A 49 -18.48 6.41 15.91
C PRO A 49 -17.94 7.85 15.87
N GLY A 50 -17.45 8.27 14.71
CA GLY A 50 -16.98 9.62 14.43
C GLY A 50 -15.78 10.08 15.25
N ARG A 51 -14.96 9.16 15.78
CA ARG A 51 -13.82 9.50 16.64
C ARG A 51 -12.46 9.49 15.95
N VAL A 52 -12.22 8.54 15.04
CA VAL A 52 -10.89 8.30 14.46
C VAL A 52 -10.88 8.74 12.99
N SER A 53 -9.94 9.61 12.59
CA SER A 53 -9.83 10.08 11.21
C SER A 53 -9.30 8.99 10.27
N CYS A 54 -9.62 9.08 8.97
CA CYS A 54 -9.04 8.17 7.98
C CYS A 54 -7.52 8.41 7.83
N ALA A 55 -7.07 9.64 8.05
CA ALA A 55 -5.64 9.99 8.12
C ALA A 55 -4.89 9.20 9.22
N ASP A 56 -5.44 9.12 10.43
CA ASP A 56 -4.84 8.33 11.52
C ASP A 56 -4.91 6.83 11.26
N ILE A 57 -6.02 6.33 10.70
CA ILE A 57 -6.13 4.91 10.30
C ILE A 57 -5.05 4.55 9.28
N LEU A 58 -4.82 5.39 8.27
CA LEU A 58 -3.77 5.14 7.27
C LEU A 58 -2.38 5.09 7.91
N ALA A 59 -2.10 5.95 8.89
CA ALA A 59 -0.82 5.96 9.62
C ALA A 59 -0.64 4.71 10.50
N LEU A 60 -1.69 4.28 11.20
CA LEU A 60 -1.70 3.07 12.01
C LEU A 60 -1.53 1.81 11.15
N VAL A 61 -2.32 1.69 10.07
CA VAL A 61 -2.22 0.56 9.13
C VAL A 61 -0.83 0.47 8.50
N ALA A 62 -0.21 1.59 8.16
CA ALA A 62 1.16 1.58 7.64
C ALA A 62 2.17 0.99 8.65
N ARG A 63 2.08 1.38 9.92
CA ARG A 63 2.92 0.85 10.99
C ARG A 63 2.66 -0.64 11.23
N ASP A 64 1.40 -1.03 11.32
CA ASP A 64 0.99 -2.41 11.57
C ASP A 64 1.40 -3.34 10.41
N ALA A 65 1.27 -2.86 9.16
CA ALA A 65 1.69 -3.60 7.98
C ALA A 65 3.21 -3.86 7.98
N VAL A 66 4.03 -2.85 8.28
CA VAL A 66 5.49 -3.01 8.39
C VAL A 66 5.85 -3.98 9.51
N ARG A 67 5.19 -3.89 10.67
CA ARG A 67 5.45 -4.80 11.78
C ARG A 67 5.07 -6.25 11.47
N GLN A 68 4.01 -6.46 10.69
CA GLN A 68 3.52 -7.79 10.30
C GLN A 68 4.51 -8.55 9.40
N ILE A 69 5.34 -7.83 8.66
CA ILE A 69 6.35 -8.36 7.73
C ILE A 69 7.77 -8.21 8.29
N ASN A 70 7.91 -8.42 9.60
CA ASN A 70 9.18 -8.45 10.33
C ASN A 70 9.92 -7.09 10.45
N GLY A 71 9.30 -5.98 10.03
CA GLY A 71 9.86 -4.65 10.17
C GLY A 71 9.71 -4.05 11.58
N PRO A 72 10.20 -2.81 11.78
CA PRO A 72 10.10 -2.12 13.06
C PRO A 72 8.65 -1.79 13.44
N SER A 73 8.43 -1.57 14.73
CA SER A 73 7.23 -0.92 15.24
C SER A 73 7.61 0.44 15.84
N TRP A 74 6.70 1.40 15.76
CA TRP A 74 6.85 2.71 16.37
C TRP A 74 5.52 3.20 16.93
N GLN A 75 5.61 4.15 17.86
CA GLN A 75 4.46 4.91 18.35
C GLN A 75 4.04 5.88 17.26
N VAL A 76 2.81 5.73 16.74
CA VAL A 76 2.25 6.65 15.74
C VAL A 76 1.63 7.82 16.48
N PRO A 77 2.11 9.07 16.33
CA PRO A 77 1.42 10.23 16.87
C PRO A 77 0.02 10.31 16.25
N LEU A 78 -1.03 10.45 17.04
CA LEU A 78 -2.43 10.51 16.58
C LEU A 78 -2.99 11.93 16.70
N GLY A 79 -4.22 12.12 16.24
CA GLY A 79 -4.94 13.40 16.28
C GLY A 79 -4.97 14.12 14.94
N ARG A 80 -4.62 13.45 13.84
CA ARG A 80 -4.78 14.00 12.50
C ARG A 80 -6.26 14.14 12.17
N ARG A 81 -6.58 15.13 11.36
CA ARG A 81 -7.91 15.33 10.78
C ARG A 81 -7.88 15.14 9.28
N ASP A 82 -9.02 14.77 8.74
CA ASP A 82 -9.20 14.50 7.32
C ASP A 82 -9.35 15.79 6.52
N GLY A 83 -8.58 15.91 5.44
CA GLY A 83 -8.73 16.94 4.42
C GLY A 83 -9.91 16.64 3.48
N ASN A 84 -10.47 17.71 2.90
CA ASN A 84 -11.64 17.65 2.01
C ASN A 84 -11.32 17.99 0.54
N VAL A 85 -10.04 18.17 0.20
CA VAL A 85 -9.57 18.48 -1.16
C VAL A 85 -8.62 17.37 -1.64
N SER A 86 -8.78 16.94 -2.89
CA SER A 86 -7.90 15.98 -3.55
C SER A 86 -7.82 16.35 -5.02
N ILE A 87 -6.60 16.58 -5.53
CA ILE A 87 -6.36 17.10 -6.89
C ILE A 87 -5.25 16.29 -7.55
N ALA A 88 -5.52 15.68 -8.71
CA ALA A 88 -4.57 14.83 -9.43
C ALA A 88 -3.25 15.54 -9.78
N ASN A 89 -3.32 16.81 -10.19
CA ASN A 89 -2.14 17.61 -10.52
C ASN A 89 -1.23 17.86 -9.32
N GLU A 90 -1.78 17.91 -8.11
CA GLU A 90 -0.98 18.08 -6.89
C GLU A 90 -0.14 16.83 -6.62
N ALA A 91 -0.69 15.63 -6.83
CA ALA A 91 0.09 14.39 -6.75
C ALA A 91 1.21 14.34 -7.80
N LEU A 92 0.92 14.73 -9.05
CA LEU A 92 1.90 14.79 -10.14
C LEU A 92 3.06 15.74 -9.86
N ALA A 93 2.77 16.92 -9.33
CA ALA A 93 3.78 17.96 -9.09
C ALA A 93 4.67 17.65 -7.87
N ASN A 94 4.21 16.81 -6.94
CA ASN A 94 4.85 16.66 -5.63
C ASN A 94 5.45 15.28 -5.41
N LEU A 95 4.94 14.21 -6.00
CA LEU A 95 5.52 12.88 -5.82
C LEU A 95 6.83 12.75 -6.59
N PRO A 96 7.94 12.36 -5.93
CA PRO A 96 9.21 12.16 -6.62
C PRO A 96 9.10 10.96 -7.59
N PRO A 97 9.33 11.14 -8.90
CA PRO A 97 9.35 10.04 -9.86
C PRO A 97 10.60 9.16 -9.70
N PRO A 98 10.57 7.91 -10.16
CA PRO A 98 11.69 6.97 -10.07
C PRO A 98 12.92 7.41 -10.87
N SER A 99 12.79 8.41 -11.74
CA SER A 99 13.85 8.97 -12.58
C SER A 99 14.62 10.13 -11.94
N PHE A 100 14.25 10.57 -10.73
CA PHE A 100 14.95 11.67 -10.06
C PHE A 100 16.41 11.34 -9.75
N ASN A 101 17.28 12.33 -9.94
CA ASN A 101 18.67 12.29 -9.48
C ASN A 101 18.77 12.68 -7.99
N ILE A 102 19.97 12.55 -7.41
CA ILE A 102 20.16 12.74 -5.97
C ILE A 102 19.87 14.18 -5.51
N THR A 103 20.20 15.19 -6.32
CA THR A 103 19.91 16.59 -6.01
C THR A 103 18.40 16.85 -5.99
N GLN A 104 17.67 16.30 -6.96
CA GLN A 104 16.21 16.40 -7.02
C GLN A 104 15.52 15.68 -5.85
N LEU A 105 16.01 14.50 -5.47
CA LEU A 105 15.51 13.77 -4.30
C LEU A 105 15.72 14.57 -3.01
N ILE A 106 16.92 15.09 -2.79
CA ILE A 106 17.24 15.91 -1.60
C ILE A 106 16.33 17.14 -1.55
N ALA A 107 16.17 17.87 -2.66
CA ALA A 107 15.30 19.04 -2.72
C ALA A 107 13.83 18.68 -2.47
N SER A 108 13.36 17.57 -3.03
CA SER A 108 11.99 17.06 -2.84
C SER A 108 11.71 16.75 -1.37
N PHE A 109 12.61 16.03 -0.69
CA PHE A 109 12.47 15.71 0.73
C PHE A 109 12.59 16.96 1.62
N ALA A 110 13.55 17.84 1.32
CA ALA A 110 13.74 19.09 2.05
C ALA A 110 12.51 20.00 1.99
N SER A 111 11.80 20.03 0.85
CA SER A 111 10.53 20.78 0.70
C SER A 111 9.43 20.31 1.66
N LYS A 112 9.61 19.15 2.29
CA LYS A 112 8.70 18.56 3.27
C LYS A 112 9.27 18.52 4.69
N GLY A 113 10.38 19.22 4.93
CA GLY A 113 11.06 19.23 6.22
C GLY A 113 11.78 17.92 6.56
N LEU A 114 12.01 17.05 5.56
CA LEU A 114 12.78 15.82 5.71
C LEU A 114 14.21 16.04 5.24
N ASN A 115 15.19 15.55 6.01
CA ASN A 115 16.60 15.76 5.70
C ASN A 115 17.19 14.64 4.82
N VAL A 116 18.47 14.74 4.50
CA VAL A 116 19.19 13.75 3.66
C VAL A 116 19.19 12.35 4.28
N ARG A 117 19.24 12.25 5.62
CA ARG A 117 19.14 10.96 6.32
C ARG A 117 17.74 10.38 6.17
N ASP A 118 16.69 11.19 6.34
CA ASP A 118 15.30 10.75 6.15
C ASP A 118 15.07 10.25 4.70
N LEU A 119 15.70 10.88 3.70
CA LEU A 119 15.67 10.41 2.30
C LEU A 119 16.19 8.97 2.16
N VAL A 120 17.42 8.69 2.58
CA VAL A 120 18.04 7.37 2.39
C VAL A 120 17.37 6.29 3.26
N VAL A 121 16.88 6.67 4.43
CA VAL A 121 16.14 5.79 5.34
C VAL A 121 14.79 5.40 4.75
N LEU A 122 13.97 6.38 4.33
CA LEU A 122 12.63 6.11 3.82
C LEU A 122 12.66 5.44 2.43
N SER A 123 13.71 5.65 1.65
CA SER A 123 13.96 4.87 0.42
C SER A 123 14.12 3.38 0.71
N GLY A 124 14.55 3.01 1.93
CA GLY A 124 14.58 1.62 2.43
C GLY A 124 13.23 0.93 2.39
N GLY A 125 12.12 1.66 2.30
CA GLY A 125 10.79 1.07 2.07
C GLY A 125 10.66 0.28 0.76
N HIS A 126 11.58 0.48 -0.20
CA HIS A 126 11.67 -0.33 -1.41
C HIS A 126 12.22 -1.75 -1.18
N THR A 127 12.58 -2.12 0.05
CA THR A 127 12.88 -3.51 0.42
C THR A 127 11.68 -4.45 0.26
N ILE A 128 10.46 -3.91 0.28
CA ILE A 128 9.24 -4.69 0.05
C ILE A 128 8.53 -4.30 -1.23
N GLY A 129 7.78 -5.23 -1.80
CA GLY A 129 6.82 -4.97 -2.87
C GLY A 129 7.38 -5.12 -4.29
N VAL A 130 6.61 -4.58 -5.23
CA VAL A 130 6.82 -4.78 -6.67
C VAL A 130 6.64 -3.47 -7.42
N SER A 131 7.21 -3.40 -8.61
CA SER A 131 7.04 -2.28 -9.54
C SER A 131 6.69 -2.76 -10.94
N HIS A 132 5.94 -1.95 -11.68
CA HIS A 132 5.73 -2.17 -13.10
C HIS A 132 7.00 -1.83 -13.90
N CYS A 133 7.24 -2.57 -14.99
CA CYS A 133 8.35 -2.31 -15.91
C CYS A 133 8.42 -0.84 -16.37
N SER A 134 7.27 -0.21 -16.63
CA SER A 134 7.17 1.19 -17.06
C SER A 134 7.87 2.20 -16.15
N SER A 135 8.09 1.86 -14.88
CA SER A 135 8.75 2.73 -13.91
C SER A 135 10.27 2.80 -14.07
N PHE A 136 10.88 1.90 -14.84
CA PHE A 136 12.35 1.83 -14.99
C PHE A 136 12.83 1.37 -16.37
N THR A 137 11.93 1.09 -17.33
CA THR A 137 12.32 0.66 -18.69
C THR A 137 13.20 1.67 -19.42
N ASN A 138 13.11 2.97 -19.09
CA ASN A 138 14.03 3.99 -19.59
C ASN A 138 15.49 3.62 -19.28
N ARG A 139 15.78 3.10 -18.08
CA ARG A 139 17.13 2.66 -17.68
C ARG A 139 17.62 1.46 -18.48
N LEU A 140 16.72 0.62 -18.99
CA LEU A 140 17.09 -0.59 -19.73
C LEU A 140 17.32 -0.32 -21.21
N TYR A 141 16.62 0.65 -21.80
CA TYR A 141 16.53 0.77 -23.26
C TYR A 141 16.78 2.17 -23.82
N ASN A 142 16.66 3.23 -23.04
CA ASN A 142 16.80 4.59 -23.55
C ASN A 142 17.18 5.60 -22.46
N PHE A 143 18.30 5.35 -21.75
CA PHE A 143 18.65 6.10 -20.55
C PHE A 143 19.01 7.56 -20.84
N THR A 144 19.80 7.82 -21.88
CA THR A 144 20.19 9.17 -22.31
C THR A 144 19.40 9.70 -23.52
N GLY A 145 18.40 8.95 -23.98
CA GLY A 145 17.67 9.27 -25.21
C GLY A 145 18.35 8.74 -26.48
N ARG A 146 19.38 7.89 -26.36
CA ARG A 146 20.19 7.38 -27.47
C ARG A 146 20.14 5.86 -27.62
N ASN A 147 19.02 5.24 -27.23
CA ASN A 147 18.83 3.78 -27.24
C ASN A 147 19.90 3.02 -26.42
N ASP A 148 20.26 3.58 -25.26
CA ASP A 148 21.32 3.09 -24.38
C ASP A 148 20.79 2.59 -23.03
N THR A 149 21.62 1.82 -22.33
CA THR A 149 21.34 1.31 -20.98
C THR A 149 22.03 2.19 -19.96
N ASP A 150 21.38 2.39 -18.81
CA ASP A 150 21.96 3.07 -17.66
C ASP A 150 23.28 2.39 -17.25
N PRO A 151 24.43 3.08 -17.39
CA PRO A 151 25.74 2.50 -17.11
C PRO A 151 25.96 2.28 -15.60
N SER A 152 25.10 2.82 -14.75
CA SER A 152 25.19 2.64 -13.30
C SER A 152 24.66 1.29 -12.83
N MET A 153 23.97 0.52 -13.69
CA MET A 153 23.36 -0.77 -13.36
C MET A 153 24.32 -1.95 -13.53
N ASP A 154 24.15 -2.99 -12.69
CA ASP A 154 24.81 -4.28 -12.88
C ASP A 154 24.36 -4.95 -14.18
N ARG A 155 25.32 -5.35 -15.04
CA ARG A 155 25.04 -5.89 -16.39
C ARG A 155 24.24 -7.20 -16.36
N ASN A 156 24.51 -8.06 -15.37
CA ASN A 156 23.78 -9.31 -15.20
C ASN A 156 22.34 -9.04 -14.77
N TYR A 157 22.14 -8.06 -13.90
CA TYR A 157 20.80 -7.63 -13.50
C TYR A 157 20.01 -7.00 -14.64
N VAL A 158 20.64 -6.13 -15.46
CA VAL A 158 20.02 -5.62 -16.69
C VAL A 158 19.57 -6.76 -17.59
N THR A 159 20.43 -7.77 -17.80
CA THR A 159 20.10 -8.94 -18.62
C THR A 159 18.90 -9.70 -18.06
N ALA A 160 18.84 -9.88 -16.74
CA ALA A 160 17.70 -10.52 -16.07
C ALA A 160 16.40 -9.71 -16.22
N LEU A 161 16.47 -8.38 -16.05
CA LEU A 161 15.32 -7.49 -16.20
C LEU A 161 14.81 -7.44 -17.64
N ARG A 162 15.70 -7.40 -18.65
CA ARG A 162 15.31 -7.41 -20.07
C ARG A 162 14.57 -8.68 -20.51
N ARG A 163 14.81 -9.82 -19.83
CA ARG A 163 14.04 -11.06 -20.06
C ARG A 163 12.58 -10.95 -19.60
N ARG A 164 12.28 -10.01 -18.71
CA ARG A 164 10.93 -9.79 -18.16
C ARG A 164 10.25 -8.54 -18.73
N CYS A 165 11.01 -7.48 -18.94
CA CYS A 165 10.50 -6.17 -19.35
C CYS A 165 10.91 -5.87 -20.79
N THR A 166 9.93 -5.82 -21.69
CA THR A 166 10.14 -5.33 -23.06
C THR A 166 10.08 -3.78 -23.08
N PRO A 167 10.60 -3.10 -24.13
CA PRO A 167 10.62 -1.63 -24.18
C PRO A 167 9.25 -0.96 -24.01
N THR A 168 8.18 -1.59 -24.48
CA THR A 168 6.81 -1.06 -24.42
C THR A 168 5.95 -1.68 -23.32
N ASP A 169 6.55 -2.46 -22.41
CA ASP A 169 5.83 -3.14 -21.34
C ASP A 169 5.29 -2.16 -20.29
N ARG A 170 3.99 -2.24 -20.02
CA ARG A 170 3.30 -1.42 -19.01
C ARG A 170 2.68 -2.23 -17.87
N THR A 171 2.63 -3.54 -17.99
CA THR A 171 1.82 -4.39 -17.10
C THR A 171 2.67 -5.33 -16.27
N THR A 172 3.78 -5.81 -16.81
CA THR A 172 4.63 -6.78 -16.10
C THR A 172 5.17 -6.17 -14.81
N ILE A 173 5.04 -6.93 -13.73
CA ILE A 173 5.55 -6.57 -12.41
C ILE A 173 6.87 -7.30 -12.15
N VAL A 174 7.79 -6.60 -11.49
CA VAL A 174 9.04 -7.17 -10.97
C VAL A 174 9.19 -6.81 -9.50
N GLN A 175 9.96 -7.63 -8.78
CA GLN A 175 10.27 -7.39 -7.37
C GLN A 175 11.19 -6.17 -7.25
N MET A 176 10.90 -5.28 -6.31
CA MET A 176 11.78 -4.14 -6.02
C MET A 176 13.06 -4.60 -5.29
N ASP A 177 12.94 -5.66 -4.49
CA ASP A 177 14.04 -6.31 -3.79
C ASP A 177 14.12 -7.81 -4.14
N PRO A 178 14.83 -8.19 -5.22
CA PRO A 178 14.84 -9.58 -5.69
C PRO A 178 15.45 -10.55 -4.68
N GLY A 179 14.60 -11.36 -4.06
CA GLY A 179 14.97 -12.33 -3.02
C GLY A 179 14.37 -12.03 -1.65
N SER A 180 14.10 -10.75 -1.35
CA SER A 180 13.55 -10.31 -0.04
C SER A 180 12.27 -9.49 -0.10
N PHE A 181 11.67 -9.28 -1.27
CA PHE A 181 10.52 -8.37 -1.47
C PHE A 181 9.25 -8.58 -0.60
N ASN A 182 9.17 -9.63 0.21
CA ASN A 182 8.07 -9.86 1.16
C ASN A 182 8.44 -9.58 2.61
N ASP A 183 9.73 -9.45 2.93
CA ASP A 183 10.26 -9.20 4.26
C ASP A 183 10.78 -7.77 4.33
N PHE A 184 10.41 -7.05 5.38
CA PHE A 184 10.95 -5.71 5.59
C PHE A 184 12.32 -5.83 6.26
N ASP A 185 13.40 -5.68 5.50
CA ASP A 185 14.77 -5.85 6.00
C ASP A 185 15.76 -4.85 5.37
N SER A 186 17.06 -5.07 5.57
CA SER A 186 18.12 -4.20 5.05
C SER A 186 18.70 -4.66 3.70
N ASP A 187 18.16 -5.71 3.05
CA ASP A 187 18.67 -6.23 1.78
C ASP A 187 18.54 -5.22 0.64
N TYR A 188 17.57 -4.30 0.72
CA TYR A 188 17.51 -3.13 -0.14
C TYR A 188 18.87 -2.41 -0.27
N TYR A 189 19.56 -2.18 0.86
CA TYR A 189 20.87 -1.53 0.84
C TYR A 189 21.96 -2.43 0.25
N THR A 190 21.85 -3.75 0.43
CA THR A 190 22.71 -4.75 -0.23
C THR A 190 22.58 -4.67 -1.75
N ILE A 191 21.36 -4.66 -2.29
CA ILE A 191 21.13 -4.61 -3.73
C ILE A 191 21.49 -3.24 -4.32
N VAL A 192 21.23 -2.14 -3.62
CA VAL A 192 21.66 -0.80 -4.06
C VAL A 192 23.18 -0.74 -4.14
N ARG A 193 23.91 -1.19 -3.11
CA ARG A 193 25.38 -1.29 -3.15
C ARG A 193 25.89 -2.10 -4.34
N LYS A 194 25.21 -3.21 -4.66
CA LYS A 194 25.53 -4.07 -5.81
C LYS A 194 25.09 -3.50 -7.16
N ARG A 195 24.62 -2.24 -7.22
CA ARG A 195 24.10 -1.59 -8.44
C ARG A 195 22.88 -2.31 -9.03
N ARG A 196 22.08 -2.90 -8.14
CA ARG A 196 20.83 -3.63 -8.44
C ARG A 196 19.58 -2.94 -7.89
N GLY A 197 19.70 -1.70 -7.40
CA GLY A 197 18.53 -0.86 -7.14
C GLY A 197 17.71 -0.67 -8.41
N LEU A 198 16.40 -0.89 -8.33
CA LEU A 198 15.53 -0.99 -9.49
C LEU A 198 15.33 0.37 -10.18
N PHE A 199 15.10 1.42 -9.39
CA PHE A 199 14.87 2.77 -9.90
C PHE A 199 16.17 3.56 -10.03
N GLN A 200 16.14 4.59 -10.88
CA GLN A 200 17.26 5.53 -10.98
C GLN A 200 17.42 6.29 -9.65
N SER A 201 16.31 6.59 -8.98
CA SER A 201 16.30 7.17 -7.64
C SER A 201 17.01 6.29 -6.59
N ASP A 202 16.90 4.97 -6.68
CA ASP A 202 17.63 4.05 -5.80
C ASP A 202 19.14 4.11 -6.07
N ALA A 203 19.54 4.03 -7.34
CA ALA A 203 20.94 4.13 -7.73
C ALA A 203 21.55 5.50 -7.39
N ALA A 204 20.74 6.56 -7.40
CA ALA A 204 21.14 7.91 -7.06
C ALA A 204 21.62 8.06 -5.60
N LEU A 205 21.19 7.18 -4.69
CA LEU A 205 21.68 7.15 -3.30
C LEU A 205 23.18 6.87 -3.18
N LEU A 206 23.83 6.36 -4.24
CA LEU A 206 25.28 6.19 -4.27
C LEU A 206 26.04 7.46 -4.70
N ASN A 207 25.34 8.51 -5.14
CA ASN A 207 25.91 9.72 -5.74
C ASN A 207 25.99 10.93 -4.78
N ASN A 208 25.73 10.72 -3.48
CA ASN A 208 25.97 11.72 -2.44
C ASN A 208 26.67 11.02 -1.25
N ASN A 209 27.67 11.67 -0.65
CA ASN A 209 28.51 11.04 0.37
C ASN A 209 27.73 10.55 1.60
N ASP A 210 26.75 11.31 2.08
CA ASP A 210 25.98 10.96 3.28
C ASP A 210 25.08 9.75 3.01
N THR A 211 24.30 9.83 1.93
CA THR A 211 23.42 8.73 1.51
C THR A 211 24.21 7.47 1.16
N ARG A 212 25.35 7.60 0.46
CA ARG A 212 26.23 6.49 0.12
C ARG A 212 26.81 5.84 1.38
N SER A 213 27.27 6.63 2.35
CA SER A 213 27.80 6.11 3.60
C SER A 213 26.73 5.32 4.36
N TYR A 214 25.49 5.82 4.37
CA TYR A 214 24.35 5.11 4.96
C TYR A 214 24.07 3.78 4.26
N VAL A 215 24.00 3.76 2.92
CA VAL A 215 23.82 2.54 2.11
C VAL A 215 24.89 1.51 2.43
N LEU A 216 26.17 1.93 2.45
CA LEU A 216 27.28 1.01 2.72
C LEU A 216 27.22 0.44 4.13
N LEU A 217 26.92 1.27 5.14
CA LEU A 217 26.78 0.84 6.53
C LEU A 217 25.68 -0.21 6.71
N HIS A 218 24.57 -0.08 5.99
CA HIS A 218 23.39 -0.94 6.14
C HIS A 218 23.31 -2.08 5.11
N SER A 219 24.30 -2.22 4.23
CA SER A 219 24.36 -3.25 3.18
C SER A 219 24.80 -4.64 3.65
N ASN A 220 24.88 -4.86 4.96
CA ASN A 220 25.21 -6.11 5.63
C ASN A 220 24.22 -6.33 6.79
N SER A 221 24.02 -7.57 7.22
CA SER A 221 23.04 -7.95 8.25
C SER A 221 23.21 -7.24 9.60
N SER A 222 24.42 -6.78 9.94
CA SER A 222 24.69 -6.00 11.16
C SER A 222 24.00 -4.63 11.17
N GLY A 223 23.58 -4.10 10.01
CA GLY A 223 22.92 -2.81 9.90
C GLY A 223 21.42 -2.83 10.18
N GLN A 224 20.77 -4.01 10.17
CA GLN A 224 19.30 -4.07 10.22
C GLN A 224 18.70 -3.37 11.45
N SER A 225 19.30 -3.54 12.63
CA SER A 225 18.80 -2.92 13.86
C SER A 225 18.85 -1.38 13.81
N SER A 226 19.93 -0.79 13.27
CA SER A 226 20.04 0.67 13.15
C SER A 226 19.13 1.21 12.06
N PHE A 227 18.99 0.51 10.94
CA PHE A 227 18.02 0.84 9.90
C PHE A 227 16.60 0.88 10.46
N PHE A 228 16.19 -0.14 11.23
CA PHE A 228 14.85 -0.22 11.81
C PHE A 228 14.56 0.94 12.77
N SER A 229 15.53 1.31 13.60
CA SER A 229 15.41 2.46 14.50
C SER A 229 15.30 3.77 13.73
N ASP A 230 16.12 3.96 12.71
CA ASP A 230 16.07 5.15 11.86
C ASP A 230 14.75 5.23 11.08
N PHE A 231 14.29 4.11 10.51
CA PHE A 231 13.05 4.02 9.74
C PHE A 231 11.85 4.38 10.60
N ALA A 232 11.76 3.85 11.82
CA ALA A 232 10.75 4.25 12.81
C ALA A 232 10.75 5.77 13.05
N ALA A 233 11.93 6.36 13.29
CA ALA A 233 12.05 7.80 13.52
C ALA A 233 11.65 8.64 12.30
N SER A 234 12.09 8.26 11.09
CA SER A 234 11.74 8.96 9.85
C SER A 234 10.26 8.78 9.50
N MET A 235 9.64 7.64 9.79
CA MET A 235 8.19 7.43 9.63
C MET A 235 7.37 8.32 10.56
N VAL A 236 7.82 8.53 11.81
CA VAL A 236 7.19 9.49 12.72
C VAL A 236 7.24 10.91 12.16
N LYS A 237 8.41 11.36 11.70
CA LYS A 237 8.56 12.68 11.06
C LYS A 237 7.68 12.82 9.82
N MET A 238 7.72 11.83 8.92
CA MET A 238 6.93 11.83 7.69
C MET A 238 5.43 11.90 8.00
N GLY A 239 4.99 11.15 9.01
CA GLY A 239 3.60 11.16 9.48
C GLY A 239 3.14 12.52 10.03
N GLN A 240 4.04 13.45 10.33
CA GLN A 240 3.71 14.77 10.87
C GLN A 240 3.68 15.88 9.81
N ILE A 241 4.03 15.57 8.56
CA ILE A 241 4.02 16.54 7.46
C ILE A 241 2.58 17.01 7.21
N GLY A 242 2.37 18.34 7.24
CA GLY A 242 1.13 18.99 6.82
C GLY A 242 -0.14 18.53 7.55
N VAL A 243 -0.01 18.01 8.77
CA VAL A 243 -1.17 17.46 9.51
C VAL A 243 -2.17 18.54 9.89
N LEU A 244 -3.46 18.22 9.73
CA LEU A 244 -4.55 19.04 10.24
C LEU A 244 -4.89 18.62 11.68
N THR A 245 -5.00 19.56 12.61
CA THR A 245 -5.29 19.32 14.03
C THR A 245 -6.35 20.30 14.57
N GLY A 246 -6.87 20.04 15.77
CA GLY A 246 -7.85 20.93 16.42
C GLY A 246 -9.16 21.04 15.65
N SER A 247 -9.55 22.25 15.24
CA SER A 247 -10.75 22.51 14.45
C SER A 247 -10.53 22.50 12.93
N SER A 248 -9.28 22.36 12.47
CA SER A 248 -8.95 22.33 11.04
C SER A 248 -9.22 20.94 10.43
N GLY A 249 -10.03 20.87 9.37
CA GLY A 249 -10.44 19.60 8.75
C GLY A 249 -11.57 18.89 9.51
N GLU A 250 -11.85 17.63 9.16
CA GLU A 250 -12.96 16.85 9.74
C GLU A 250 -12.55 15.46 10.24
N VAL A 251 -13.46 14.72 10.86
CA VAL A 251 -13.33 13.26 11.01
C VAL A 251 -14.30 12.66 10.02
N ARG A 252 -13.78 12.19 8.87
CA ARG A 252 -14.64 11.65 7.81
C ARG A 252 -15.29 10.37 8.31
N ARG A 253 -16.59 10.26 8.11
CA ARG A 253 -17.33 9.01 8.29
C ARG A 253 -17.30 8.26 6.97
N LEU A 254 -17.29 6.92 7.01
CA LEU A 254 -17.60 6.18 5.79
C LEU A 254 -19.03 6.52 5.40
N GLN A 255 -19.19 7.17 4.25
CA GLN A 255 -20.41 7.02 3.50
C GLN A 255 -20.39 5.60 2.96
N VAL A 256 -20.90 4.66 3.76
CA VAL A 256 -21.01 3.27 3.34
C VAL A 256 -22.00 3.26 2.17
N ASN A 257 -21.48 3.30 0.95
CA ASN A 257 -22.22 2.78 -0.18
C ASN A 257 -22.16 1.26 -0.02
N LYS A 258 -23.17 0.70 0.66
CA LYS A 258 -23.25 -0.70 1.15
C LYS A 258 -23.28 -1.77 0.04
N SER A 259 -22.58 -1.59 -1.08
CA SER A 259 -22.61 -2.50 -2.25
C SER A 259 -21.26 -3.01 -2.76
N ASP A 260 -20.12 -2.65 -2.17
CA ASP A 260 -18.86 -2.77 -2.92
C ASP A 260 -18.44 -4.20 -3.26
N TYR A 261 -18.62 -5.20 -2.39
CA TYR A 261 -18.24 -6.58 -2.72
C TYR A 261 -19.01 -7.11 -3.94
N TYR A 262 -20.34 -7.14 -3.90
CA TYR A 262 -21.14 -7.67 -5.02
C TYR A 262 -21.08 -6.77 -6.26
N THR A 263 -20.83 -5.47 -6.10
CA THR A 263 -20.55 -4.57 -7.22
C THR A 263 -19.21 -4.89 -7.90
N ILE A 264 -18.17 -5.23 -7.13
CA ILE A 264 -16.86 -5.67 -7.64
C ILE A 264 -16.98 -7.03 -8.33
N VAL A 265 -17.66 -8.00 -7.69
CA VAL A 265 -17.90 -9.34 -8.26
C VAL A 265 -18.68 -9.22 -9.57
N ARG A 266 -19.78 -8.44 -9.59
CA ARG A 266 -20.58 -8.16 -10.81
C ARG A 266 -19.73 -7.57 -11.95
N LYS A 267 -18.77 -6.70 -11.63
CA LYS A 267 -17.85 -6.10 -12.63
C LYS A 267 -16.72 -7.05 -13.05
N ARG A 268 -16.74 -8.31 -12.62
CA ARG A 268 -15.68 -9.31 -12.83
C ARG A 268 -14.30 -8.85 -12.34
N ARG A 269 -14.28 -8.10 -11.24
CA ARG A 269 -13.06 -7.58 -10.59
C ARG A 269 -12.80 -8.26 -9.24
N GLY A 270 -13.46 -9.39 -8.96
CA GLY A 270 -13.22 -10.20 -7.77
C GLY A 270 -11.78 -10.69 -7.72
N LEU A 271 -11.25 -10.85 -6.51
CA LEU A 271 -9.84 -11.19 -6.28
C LEU A 271 -9.60 -12.70 -6.38
N PHE A 272 -10.61 -13.50 -6.04
CA PHE A 272 -10.48 -14.96 -5.96
C PHE A 272 -11.20 -15.68 -7.09
N GLN A 273 -10.74 -16.89 -7.42
CA GLN A 273 -11.43 -17.76 -8.37
C GLN A 273 -12.86 -18.08 -7.91
N SER A 274 -13.08 -18.16 -6.59
CA SER A 274 -14.41 -18.32 -6.00
C SER A 274 -15.34 -17.16 -6.32
N ASP A 275 -14.83 -15.92 -6.40
CA ASP A 275 -15.64 -14.75 -6.76
C ASP A 275 -16.12 -14.84 -8.22
N ALA A 276 -15.27 -15.30 -9.12
CA ALA A 276 -15.64 -15.54 -10.52
C ALA A 276 -16.69 -16.67 -10.63
N ALA A 277 -16.59 -17.70 -9.78
CA ALA A 277 -17.55 -18.80 -9.75
C ALA A 277 -18.97 -18.36 -9.38
N LEU A 278 -19.12 -17.32 -8.55
CA LEU A 278 -20.44 -16.77 -8.18
C LEU A 278 -21.25 -16.26 -9.38
N LEU A 279 -20.60 -15.93 -10.50
CA LEU A 279 -21.26 -15.48 -11.73
C LEU A 279 -21.55 -16.60 -12.74
N ASN A 280 -21.03 -17.81 -12.49
CA ASN A 280 -21.12 -18.95 -13.40
C ASN A 280 -22.36 -19.82 -13.17
N ASN A 281 -22.98 -19.73 -11.99
CA ASN A 281 -24.23 -20.39 -11.66
C ASN A 281 -25.37 -19.35 -11.59
N ASN A 282 -26.54 -19.71 -12.13
CA ASN A 282 -27.68 -18.78 -12.23
C ASN A 282 -28.21 -18.33 -10.86
N ASP A 283 -28.22 -19.22 -9.87
CA ASP A 283 -28.74 -18.94 -8.53
C ASP A 283 -27.81 -17.96 -7.81
N THR A 284 -26.50 -18.26 -7.74
CA THR A 284 -25.51 -17.37 -7.12
C THR A 284 -25.39 -16.04 -7.86
N ARG A 285 -25.53 -16.04 -9.19
CA ARG A 285 -25.53 -14.82 -10.00
C ARG A 285 -26.72 -13.94 -9.66
N SER A 286 -27.90 -14.51 -9.39
CA SER A 286 -29.08 -13.75 -9.00
C SER A 286 -28.86 -13.00 -7.67
N TYR A 287 -28.21 -13.65 -6.69
CA TYR A 287 -27.79 -13.02 -5.43
C TYR A 287 -26.74 -11.92 -5.63
N VAL A 288 -25.74 -12.16 -6.49
CA VAL A 288 -24.74 -11.12 -6.84
C VAL A 288 -25.43 -9.90 -7.44
N LEU A 289 -26.39 -10.09 -8.34
CA LEU A 289 -27.14 -8.99 -8.96
C LEU A 289 -28.03 -8.26 -7.95
N LEU A 290 -28.75 -8.99 -7.10
CA LEU A 290 -29.61 -8.45 -6.05
C LEU A 290 -28.83 -7.54 -5.09
N HIS A 291 -27.73 -8.05 -4.53
CA HIS A 291 -26.94 -7.32 -3.54
C HIS A 291 -25.95 -6.32 -4.14
N SER A 292 -25.77 -6.31 -5.47
CA SER A 292 -25.02 -5.26 -6.18
C SER A 292 -25.80 -3.96 -6.38
N ASN A 293 -27.13 -3.97 -6.18
CA ASN A 293 -27.98 -2.79 -6.30
C ASN A 293 -28.34 -2.22 -4.91
N SER A 294 -28.60 -0.91 -4.84
CA SER A 294 -28.91 -0.20 -3.59
C SER A 294 -30.16 -0.73 -2.86
N SER A 295 -31.12 -1.31 -3.59
CA SER A 295 -32.34 -1.90 -3.05
C SER A 295 -32.16 -3.27 -2.39
N GLY A 296 -31.16 -4.07 -2.79
CA GLY A 296 -30.86 -5.37 -2.18
C GLY A 296 -29.96 -5.30 -0.95
N GLN A 297 -29.61 -4.09 -0.49
CA GLN A 297 -28.76 -3.85 0.67
C GLN A 297 -29.47 -4.13 2.00
N SER A 298 -30.80 -3.97 2.05
CA SER A 298 -31.59 -4.23 3.25
C SER A 298 -31.72 -5.73 3.56
N SER A 299 -31.71 -6.60 2.53
CA SER A 299 -31.86 -8.06 2.71
C SER A 299 -30.53 -8.80 2.87
N PHE A 300 -29.39 -8.19 2.52
CA PHE A 300 -28.09 -8.89 2.62
C PHE A 300 -27.84 -9.47 4.02
N PHE A 301 -28.05 -8.68 5.07
CA PHE A 301 -27.78 -9.14 6.43
C PHE A 301 -28.75 -10.24 6.89
N SER A 302 -30.02 -10.19 6.46
CA SER A 302 -30.97 -11.27 6.74
C SER A 302 -30.61 -12.55 5.98
N ASP A 303 -30.24 -12.43 4.71
CA ASP A 303 -29.88 -13.57 3.85
C ASP A 303 -28.56 -14.21 4.30
N PHE A 304 -27.59 -13.39 4.71
CA PHE A 304 -26.33 -13.82 5.32
C PHE A 304 -26.58 -14.51 6.66
N ALA A 305 -27.38 -13.93 7.55
CA ALA A 305 -27.70 -14.53 8.84
C ALA A 305 -28.41 -15.89 8.68
N ALA A 306 -29.39 -15.97 7.76
CA ALA A 306 -30.08 -17.22 7.46
C ALA A 306 -29.12 -18.30 6.92
N SER A 307 -28.15 -17.90 6.08
CA SER A 307 -27.12 -18.80 5.55
C SER A 307 -26.18 -19.30 6.65
N MET A 308 -25.77 -18.43 7.58
CA MET A 308 -24.93 -18.81 8.72
C MET A 308 -25.64 -19.76 9.70
N VAL A 309 -26.94 -19.58 9.93
CA VAL A 309 -27.75 -20.51 10.73
C VAL A 309 -27.81 -21.89 10.07
N LYS A 310 -28.04 -21.95 8.75
CA LYS A 310 -28.03 -23.22 8.00
C LYS A 310 -26.66 -23.89 8.01
N MET A 311 -25.59 -23.12 7.85
CA MET A 311 -24.22 -23.64 7.89
C MET A 311 -23.88 -24.21 9.28
N GLY A 312 -24.35 -23.56 10.34
CA GLY A 312 -24.23 -24.05 11.72
C GLY A 312 -25.05 -25.30 12.04
N GLN A 313 -25.90 -25.77 11.12
CA GLN A 313 -26.71 -26.99 11.26
C GLN A 313 -26.18 -28.16 10.43
N ILE A 314 -25.08 -27.98 9.67
CA ILE A 314 -24.51 -29.04 8.84
C ILE A 314 -23.73 -30.01 9.72
N GLY A 315 -24.22 -31.25 9.85
CA GLY A 315 -23.49 -32.36 10.46
C GLY A 315 -23.26 -32.24 11.97
N VAL A 316 -24.04 -31.42 12.68
CA VAL A 316 -23.91 -31.27 14.12
C VAL A 316 -24.43 -32.54 14.82
N LEU A 317 -23.58 -33.16 15.62
CA LEU A 317 -23.96 -34.26 16.49
C LEU A 317 -24.86 -33.71 17.61
N THR A 318 -26.15 -34.07 17.57
CA THR A 318 -27.14 -33.66 18.59
C THR A 318 -27.61 -34.87 19.40
N GLY A 319 -27.89 -34.66 20.69
CA GLY A 319 -28.35 -35.74 21.58
C GLY A 319 -27.24 -36.73 21.93
N SER A 320 -27.57 -38.02 22.02
CA SER A 320 -26.61 -39.08 22.39
C SER A 320 -25.53 -39.37 21.34
N ALA A 321 -25.62 -38.75 20.16
CA ALA A 321 -24.63 -38.89 19.09
C ALA A 321 -23.39 -37.98 19.29
N GLY A 322 -23.40 -37.05 20.25
CA GLY A 322 -22.29 -36.14 20.56
C GLY A 322 -22.10 -35.93 22.07
N GLU A 323 -21.01 -35.28 22.47
CA GLU A 323 -20.71 -34.96 23.88
C GLU A 323 -20.42 -33.47 24.10
N ILE A 324 -20.75 -32.98 25.30
CA ILE A 324 -20.40 -31.61 25.72
C ILE A 324 -19.02 -31.66 26.39
N ARG A 325 -18.01 -31.22 25.67
CA ARG A 325 -16.62 -31.20 26.14
C ARG A 325 -16.40 -30.12 27.19
N ARG A 326 -15.74 -30.46 28.30
CA ARG A 326 -15.32 -29.49 29.33
C ARG A 326 -14.15 -28.62 28.87
N VAL A 327 -13.34 -29.13 27.94
CA VAL A 327 -12.20 -28.42 27.32
C VAL A 327 -12.22 -28.68 25.81
N CYS A 328 -12.28 -27.61 25.00
CA CYS A 328 -12.52 -27.71 23.55
C CYS A 328 -11.43 -28.47 22.75
N SER A 329 -10.25 -28.68 23.35
CA SER A 329 -9.13 -29.38 22.72
C SER A 329 -9.08 -30.88 23.01
N VAL A 330 -9.92 -31.41 23.93
CA VAL A 330 -9.89 -32.82 24.34
C VAL A 330 -11.31 -33.39 24.48
N VAL A 331 -11.49 -34.65 24.09
CA VAL A 331 -12.68 -35.45 24.42
C VAL A 331 -12.69 -35.64 25.94
N ASN A 332 -13.87 -35.64 26.58
CA ASN A 332 -13.95 -35.83 28.03
C ASN A 332 -13.37 -37.18 28.49
#